data_AF-A0A8S1DSW7-F1
#
_entry.id   AF-A0A8S1DSW7-F1
#
_cell.length_a   1.000
_cell.length_b   1.000
_cell.length_c   1.000
_cell.angle_alpha   90.00
_cell.angle_beta   90.00
_cell.angle_gamma   90.00
#
_symmetry.space_group_name_H-M   'P 1'
#
loop_
_entity.id
_entity.type
_entity.pdbx_description
1 polymer ?
#
loop_
_entity_poly.entity_id
_entity_poly.type
_entity_poly.pdbx_seq_one_letter_code
_entity_poly.pdbx_strand_id
1 'polypeptide(L)'
;MVPIDSNDSDNSSGSGDDFFSESSSEDSGVQDQDDPDNQDDPDNQDLTTPARLDLTVRWQSTRSGRVPNGTFIAFWKNPDGEIYVARVWHQGQVLPAMALSSGNAVTCHDGRVLQFTKYEALMLGASSFRWQMIDQDEEQLPNNALAVSRSKEGEPYFVARVFFQERCYVGKVFQRVCYIPFHGEEILFSEFEILTTSF
;
A
#
# COMPACT_ATOMS: atom_id res chain seq x y z
N MET A 1 -11.71 50.48 44.48
CA MET A 1 -11.23 49.96 45.77
C MET A 1 -10.01 49.10 45.45
N VAL A 2 -8.83 49.61 45.79
CA VAL A 2 -7.45 49.10 45.58
C VAL A 2 -7.12 48.07 46.72
N PRO A 3 -5.96 47.37 46.82
CA PRO A 3 -4.78 47.31 45.93
C PRO A 3 -3.96 45.97 45.85
N ILE A 4 -2.91 46.00 44.99
CA ILE A 4 -1.48 45.58 45.12
C ILE A 4 -0.97 44.15 45.44
N ASP A 5 -0.02 43.77 44.56
CA ASP A 5 1.38 43.28 44.74
C ASP A 5 1.74 42.00 45.50
N SER A 6 2.69 41.25 44.89
CA SER A 6 4.00 40.72 45.40
C SER A 6 4.44 39.64 44.39
N ASN A 7 5.41 39.81 43.47
CA ASN A 7 6.85 40.00 43.62
C ASN A 7 7.51 39.14 44.71
N ASP A 8 8.30 38.14 44.32
CA ASP A 8 9.73 37.99 44.66
C ASP A 8 10.30 36.77 43.92
N SER A 9 11.30 36.89 43.03
CA SER A 9 12.72 37.25 43.20
C SER A 9 13.58 36.08 43.69
N ASP A 10 14.77 35.98 43.10
CA ASP A 10 16.01 35.43 43.65
C ASP A 10 16.31 33.92 43.49
N ASN A 11 17.54 33.49 43.18
CA ASN A 11 18.72 34.16 42.64
C ASN A 11 19.71 33.06 42.22
N SER A 12 20.26 33.23 41.02
CA SER A 12 21.67 33.12 40.64
C SER A 12 22.68 32.19 41.36
N SER A 13 23.45 31.52 40.50
CA SER A 13 24.92 31.41 40.46
C SER A 13 25.71 31.21 41.77
N GLY A 14 26.34 30.05 41.88
CA GLY A 14 27.56 29.85 42.68
C GLY A 14 28.75 29.55 41.75
N SER A 15 29.65 30.52 41.64
CA SER A 15 30.95 30.44 40.98
C SER A 15 32.04 30.06 41.97
N GLY A 16 33.03 29.30 41.49
CA GLY A 16 34.44 29.32 41.91
C GLY A 16 34.82 28.64 43.22
N ASP A 17 36.07 28.23 43.47
CA ASP A 17 37.32 28.10 42.71
C ASP A 17 38.28 27.25 43.60
N ASP A 18 39.50 26.99 43.11
CA ASP A 18 40.74 26.65 43.84
C ASP A 18 41.06 25.18 44.18
N PHE A 19 42.31 24.67 44.18
CA PHE A 19 43.62 24.99 43.55
C PHE A 19 44.60 23.86 44.00
N PHE A 20 45.80 23.80 43.39
CA PHE A 20 47.02 22.98 43.65
C PHE A 20 47.11 21.59 42.97
N SER A 21 48.23 21.14 42.36
CA SER A 21 49.43 21.72 41.72
C SER A 21 50.36 20.57 41.30
N GLU A 22 51.00 20.69 40.12
CA GLU A 22 52.26 20.06 39.64
C GLU A 22 52.32 18.51 39.48
N SER A 23 52.98 17.93 38.47
CA SER A 23 54.26 18.31 37.83
C SER A 23 54.44 17.77 36.39
N SER A 24 55.01 18.64 35.54
CA SER A 24 55.93 18.47 34.39
C SER A 24 56.25 17.09 33.78
N SER A 25 56.19 17.01 32.44
CA SER A 25 57.39 17.08 31.55
C SER A 25 57.00 17.12 30.07
N GLU A 26 57.67 18.00 29.33
CA GLU A 26 57.62 18.24 27.88
C GLU A 26 58.15 17.04 27.07
N ASP A 27 57.66 16.81 25.85
CA ASP A 27 58.55 16.63 24.68
C ASP A 27 57.84 16.81 23.31
N SER A 28 58.51 17.60 22.47
CA SER A 28 58.47 17.86 21.03
C SER A 28 57.24 17.54 20.15
N GLY A 29 56.81 18.55 19.38
CA GLY A 29 55.86 18.42 18.28
C GLY A 29 56.44 17.95 16.96
N VAL A 30 55.56 17.50 16.06
CA VAL A 30 55.77 17.38 14.61
C VAL A 30 54.47 17.73 13.87
N GLN A 31 54.48 18.92 13.28
CA GLN A 31 53.97 19.35 11.97
C GLN A 31 52.63 18.82 11.43
N ASP A 32 51.66 19.74 11.34
CA ASP A 32 50.54 19.70 10.40
C ASP A 32 51.04 19.61 8.95
N GLN A 33 50.58 18.59 8.23
CA GLN A 33 50.54 18.61 6.77
C GLN A 33 49.15 18.12 6.32
N ASP A 34 48.50 18.97 5.53
CA ASP A 34 47.23 18.75 4.87
C ASP A 34 47.29 17.50 3.97
N ASP A 35 46.41 16.51 4.20
CA ASP A 35 46.14 15.44 3.24
C ASP A 35 44.68 15.57 2.75
N PRO A 36 44.45 15.90 1.46
CA PRO A 36 43.15 16.22 0.92
C PRO A 36 42.50 14.96 0.32
N ASP A 37 42.04 14.03 1.15
CA ASP A 37 41.18 12.95 0.65
C ASP A 37 40.17 12.53 1.73
N ASN A 38 39.12 13.33 1.82
CA ASN A 38 37.83 12.90 2.36
C ASN A 38 37.27 11.77 1.47
N GLN A 39 37.63 10.52 1.76
CA GLN A 39 36.96 9.32 1.23
C GLN A 39 36.82 8.24 2.32
N ASP A 40 36.15 8.60 3.41
CA ASP A 40 35.38 7.63 4.17
C ASP A 40 34.00 7.50 3.52
N ASP A 41 33.84 6.55 2.59
CA ASP A 41 32.74 5.59 2.71
C ASP A 41 32.97 4.32 1.85
N PRO A 42 33.39 3.19 2.46
CA PRO A 42 33.42 1.90 1.79
C PRO A 42 32.02 1.26 1.60
N ASP A 43 30.90 1.92 1.96
CA ASP A 43 29.54 1.42 1.64
C ASP A 43 29.10 1.72 0.19
N ASN A 44 30.04 2.00 -0.72
CA ASN A 44 29.77 2.10 -2.14
C ASN A 44 29.48 0.72 -2.76
N GLN A 45 28.18 0.40 -2.83
CA GLN A 45 27.48 -0.38 -3.86
C GLN A 45 27.64 -1.91 -3.81
N ASP A 46 26.84 -2.56 -2.97
CA ASP A 46 26.44 -3.94 -3.25
C ASP A 46 25.40 -3.98 -4.37
N LEU A 47 25.90 -4.00 -5.61
CA LEU A 47 25.13 -4.23 -6.84
C LEU A 47 25.02 -5.73 -7.19
N THR A 48 25.04 -6.66 -6.23
CA THR A 48 25.06 -8.10 -6.54
C THR A 48 23.92 -8.95 -6.01
N THR A 49 22.89 -8.39 -5.39
CA THR A 49 21.64 -9.15 -5.23
C THR A 49 20.89 -9.16 -6.58
N PRO A 50 20.74 -10.29 -7.29
CA PRO A 50 19.77 -10.33 -8.38
C PRO A 50 18.46 -9.88 -7.77
N ALA A 51 17.82 -8.86 -8.36
CA ALA A 51 16.52 -8.38 -7.93
C ALA A 51 15.66 -9.61 -7.68
N ARG A 52 15.42 -9.93 -6.39
CA ARG A 52 14.60 -11.08 -6.01
C ARG A 52 13.34 -10.87 -6.81
N LEU A 53 13.05 -11.78 -7.76
CA LEU A 53 11.79 -11.74 -8.47
C LEU A 53 10.75 -11.65 -7.39
N ASP A 54 10.11 -10.49 -7.28
CA ASP A 54 9.22 -10.24 -6.16
C ASP A 54 8.01 -11.13 -6.42
N LEU A 55 7.96 -12.28 -5.77
CA LEU A 55 6.87 -13.26 -5.92
C LEU A 55 5.66 -12.85 -5.07
N THR A 56 5.58 -11.60 -4.62
CA THR A 56 4.54 -11.16 -3.70
C THR A 56 3.47 -10.30 -4.36
N VAL A 57 2.28 -10.39 -3.78
CA VAL A 57 1.16 -9.48 -4.02
C VAL A 57 1.50 -8.14 -3.37
N ARG A 58 1.52 -7.07 -4.15
CA ARG A 58 1.76 -5.70 -3.66
C ARG A 58 0.64 -4.76 -4.10
N TRP A 59 0.43 -3.69 -3.35
CA TRP A 59 -0.56 -2.67 -3.64
C TRP A 59 0.15 -1.33 -3.79
N GLN A 60 -0.02 -0.70 -4.95
CA GLN A 60 0.65 0.55 -5.28
C GLN A 60 -0.37 1.68 -5.36
N SER A 61 -0.18 2.70 -4.52
CA SER A 61 -1.00 3.91 -4.56
C SER A 61 -0.91 4.58 -5.94
N THR A 62 -2.07 4.92 -6.50
CA THR A 62 -2.21 5.64 -7.76
C THR A 62 -3.49 6.48 -7.77
N ARG A 63 -3.76 7.16 -8.89
CA ARG A 63 -4.96 7.99 -9.06
C ARG A 63 -5.34 8.22 -10.51
N SER A 64 -6.64 8.41 -10.75
CA SER A 64 -7.21 8.98 -11.97
C SER A 64 -6.59 8.45 -13.27
N GLY A 65 -6.64 7.13 -13.47
CA GLY A 65 -6.17 6.46 -14.68
C GLY A 65 -4.66 6.32 -14.79
N ARG A 66 -3.86 6.83 -13.84
CA ARG A 66 -2.43 6.52 -13.82
C ARG A 66 -2.24 5.03 -13.53
N VAL A 67 -1.56 4.33 -14.43
CA VAL A 67 -1.25 2.90 -14.31
C VAL A 67 0.25 2.77 -14.05
N PRO A 68 0.68 2.43 -12.82
CA PRO A 68 2.08 2.11 -12.54
C PRO A 68 2.60 0.95 -13.39
N ASN A 69 3.89 0.97 -13.72
CA ASN A 69 4.53 -0.13 -14.44
C ASN A 69 4.46 -1.43 -13.64
N GLY A 70 4.03 -2.52 -14.28
CA GLY A 70 3.84 -3.82 -13.62
C GLY A 70 2.48 -3.99 -12.94
N THR A 71 1.52 -3.09 -13.19
CA THR A 71 0.13 -3.27 -12.71
C THR A 71 -0.47 -4.52 -13.33
N PHE A 72 -1.19 -5.29 -12.53
CA PHE A 72 -1.87 -6.49 -12.96
C PHE A 72 -3.08 -6.17 -13.86
N ILE A 73 -3.03 -6.65 -15.11
CA ILE A 73 -4.13 -6.55 -16.07
C ILE A 73 -5.12 -7.69 -15.83
N ALA A 74 -6.32 -7.36 -15.34
CA ALA A 74 -7.41 -8.32 -15.15
C ALA A 74 -8.00 -8.77 -16.49
N PHE A 75 -8.08 -7.84 -17.46
CA PHE A 75 -8.59 -8.10 -18.80
C PHE A 75 -8.12 -7.05 -19.80
N TRP A 76 -7.61 -7.49 -20.95
CA TRP A 76 -7.01 -6.60 -21.98
C TRP A 76 -7.94 -6.31 -23.16
N LYS A 77 -8.97 -7.14 -23.41
CA LYS A 77 -9.89 -6.99 -24.57
C LYS A 77 -11.13 -6.15 -24.24
N ASN A 78 -10.94 -4.95 -23.70
CA ASN A 78 -12.07 -4.06 -23.40
C ASN A 78 -12.04 -2.80 -24.27
N PRO A 79 -13.15 -2.42 -24.94
CA PRO A 79 -13.19 -1.25 -25.84
C PRO A 79 -12.79 0.06 -25.18
N ASP A 80 -13.08 0.22 -23.88
CA ASP A 80 -12.84 1.46 -23.13
C ASP A 80 -11.44 1.51 -22.48
N GLY A 81 -10.59 0.53 -22.76
CA GLY A 81 -9.23 0.39 -22.24
C GLY A 81 -9.05 -0.83 -21.33
N GLU A 82 -7.80 -1.17 -21.04
CA GLU A 82 -7.44 -2.28 -20.15
C GLU A 82 -8.09 -2.15 -18.77
N ILE A 83 -8.51 -3.29 -18.21
CA ILE A 83 -9.10 -3.38 -16.88
C ILE A 83 -8.05 -3.88 -15.91
N TYR A 84 -7.92 -3.18 -14.78
CA TYR A 84 -7.01 -3.52 -13.69
C TYR A 84 -7.78 -3.82 -12.41
N VAL A 85 -7.16 -4.65 -11.56
CA VAL A 85 -7.63 -4.85 -10.19
C VAL A 85 -7.14 -3.68 -9.33
N ALA A 86 -8.06 -3.06 -8.61
CA ALA A 86 -7.77 -2.02 -7.65
C ALA A 86 -8.39 -2.36 -6.29
N ARG A 87 -8.04 -1.58 -5.27
CA ARG A 87 -8.75 -1.51 -4.00
C ARG A 87 -8.90 -0.08 -3.54
N VAL A 88 -9.95 0.17 -2.77
CA VAL A 88 -10.31 1.51 -2.27
C VAL A 88 -10.66 1.47 -0.80
N TRP A 89 -10.36 2.54 -0.08
CA TRP A 89 -10.80 2.72 1.30
C TRP A 89 -12.19 3.35 1.34
N HIS A 90 -13.15 2.66 1.96
CA HIS A 90 -14.51 3.13 2.12
C HIS A 90 -15.02 2.80 3.53
N GLN A 91 -15.47 3.81 4.29
CA GLN A 91 -16.07 3.61 5.63
C GLN A 91 -15.25 2.74 6.61
N GLY A 92 -13.92 2.88 6.58
CA GLY A 92 -13.01 2.14 7.47
C GLY A 92 -12.69 0.71 7.01
N GLN A 93 -13.16 0.29 5.83
CA GLN A 93 -12.80 -0.98 5.22
C GLN A 93 -12.16 -0.77 3.86
N VAL A 94 -11.45 -1.79 3.39
CA VAL A 94 -10.82 -1.79 2.06
C VAL A 94 -11.66 -2.67 1.15
N LEU A 95 -12.10 -2.16 0.02
CA LEU A 95 -12.96 -2.89 -0.91
C LEU A 95 -12.22 -3.18 -2.22
N PRO A 96 -12.36 -4.38 -2.80
CA PRO A 96 -11.98 -4.64 -4.18
C PRO A 96 -12.67 -3.67 -5.14
N ALA A 97 -11.97 -3.25 -6.18
CA ALA A 97 -12.47 -2.30 -7.17
C ALA A 97 -11.92 -2.64 -8.56
N MET A 98 -12.62 -2.15 -9.57
CA MET A 98 -12.19 -2.14 -10.96
C MET A 98 -11.59 -0.78 -11.29
N ALA A 99 -10.51 -0.73 -12.08
CA ALA A 99 -10.01 0.52 -12.64
C ALA A 99 -9.73 0.36 -14.14
N LEU A 100 -9.95 1.43 -14.91
CA LEU A 100 -9.56 1.54 -16.31
C LEU A 100 -8.33 2.44 -16.44
N SER A 101 -7.52 2.25 -17.48
CA SER A 101 -6.36 3.11 -17.79
C SER A 101 -6.76 4.57 -18.06
N SER A 102 -8.03 4.81 -18.39
CA SER A 102 -8.59 6.13 -18.67
C SER A 102 -9.36 6.73 -17.47
N GLY A 103 -9.51 6.00 -16.36
CA GLY A 103 -10.58 6.28 -15.39
C GLY A 103 -10.22 6.18 -13.91
N ASN A 104 -11.21 6.54 -13.10
CA ASN A 104 -11.17 6.34 -11.65
C ASN A 104 -11.43 4.87 -11.30
N ALA A 105 -11.09 4.47 -10.07
CA ALA A 105 -11.52 3.18 -9.55
C ALA A 105 -13.03 3.21 -9.26
N VAL A 106 -13.71 2.09 -9.55
CA VAL A 106 -15.14 1.90 -9.36
C VAL A 106 -15.35 0.62 -8.57
N THR A 107 -16.21 0.68 -7.55
CA THR A 107 -16.64 -0.48 -6.76
C THR A 107 -18.12 -0.35 -6.45
N CYS A 108 -18.68 -1.33 -5.74
CA CYS A 108 -20.04 -1.31 -5.23
C CYS A 108 -20.06 -1.61 -3.73
N HIS A 109 -20.95 -0.95 -2.99
CA HIS A 109 -21.21 -1.22 -1.57
C HIS A 109 -22.62 -0.74 -1.19
N ASP A 110 -23.30 -1.51 -0.34
CA ASP A 110 -24.66 -1.22 0.14
C ASP A 110 -25.64 -0.86 -0.99
N GLY A 111 -25.62 -1.66 -2.07
CA GLY A 111 -26.52 -1.49 -3.21
C GLY A 111 -26.20 -0.31 -4.14
N ARG A 112 -25.06 0.36 -3.97
CA ARG A 112 -24.67 1.54 -4.75
C ARG A 112 -23.32 1.39 -5.42
N VAL A 113 -23.17 2.02 -6.58
CA VAL A 113 -21.87 2.22 -7.24
C VAL A 113 -21.14 3.40 -6.63
N LEU A 114 -19.84 3.22 -6.37
CA LEU A 114 -18.95 4.20 -5.77
C LEU A 114 -17.73 4.40 -6.66
N GLN A 115 -17.26 5.64 -6.77
CA GLN A 115 -16.13 6.01 -7.62
C GLN A 115 -15.07 6.76 -6.82
N PHE A 116 -13.81 6.39 -7.01
CA PHE A 116 -12.67 6.89 -6.24
C PHE A 116 -11.54 7.34 -7.17
N THR A 117 -11.14 8.61 -7.03
CA THR A 117 -10.02 9.16 -7.78
C THR A 117 -8.68 8.64 -7.26
N LYS A 118 -8.56 8.37 -5.96
CA LYS A 118 -7.38 7.77 -5.32
C LYS A 118 -7.68 6.33 -4.95
N TYR A 119 -6.78 5.44 -5.33
CA TYR A 119 -6.92 4.00 -5.10
C TYR A 119 -5.54 3.34 -5.10
N GLU A 120 -5.49 2.08 -4.75
CA GLU A 120 -4.28 1.27 -4.92
C GLU A 120 -4.51 0.25 -6.03
N ALA A 121 -3.57 0.16 -6.96
CA ALA A 121 -3.59 -0.83 -8.02
C ALA A 121 -2.83 -2.09 -7.57
N LEU A 122 -3.34 -3.25 -7.96
CA LEU A 122 -2.69 -4.53 -7.68
C LEU A 122 -1.44 -4.68 -8.54
N MET A 123 -0.31 -4.91 -7.89
CA MET A 123 0.94 -5.30 -8.51
C MET A 123 1.17 -6.78 -8.21
N LEU A 124 1.19 -7.61 -9.24
CA LEU A 124 1.58 -9.01 -9.11
C LEU A 124 2.94 -9.15 -9.75
N GLY A 125 3.93 -9.61 -8.99
CA GLY A 125 5.22 -9.97 -9.58
C GLY A 125 5.19 -11.37 -10.20
N ALA A 126 6.32 -12.08 -10.23
CA ALA A 126 6.44 -13.32 -11.01
C ALA A 126 5.67 -14.54 -10.43
N SER A 127 4.78 -14.31 -9.46
CA SER A 127 3.88 -15.32 -8.91
C SER A 127 2.92 -15.83 -9.99
N SER A 128 2.63 -17.13 -9.98
CA SER A 128 1.54 -17.68 -10.78
C SER A 128 0.20 -17.27 -10.15
N PHE A 129 -0.54 -16.42 -10.86
CA PHE A 129 -1.95 -16.16 -10.57
C PHE A 129 -2.82 -16.96 -11.52
N ARG A 130 -4.09 -17.15 -11.14
CA ARG A 130 -5.09 -17.79 -11.99
C ARG A 130 -6.46 -17.20 -11.72
N TRP A 131 -7.23 -17.05 -12.79
CA TRP A 131 -8.68 -16.91 -12.69
C TRP A 131 -9.29 -18.32 -12.63
N GLN A 132 -9.92 -18.64 -11.51
CA GLN A 132 -10.54 -19.93 -11.28
C GLN A 132 -12.06 -19.77 -11.29
N MET A 133 -12.75 -20.50 -12.16
CA MET A 133 -14.21 -20.51 -12.20
C MET A 133 -14.76 -21.08 -10.89
N ILE A 134 -15.77 -20.41 -10.36
CA ILE A 134 -16.58 -20.82 -9.22
C ILE A 134 -18.01 -20.93 -9.73
N ASP A 135 -18.56 -22.14 -9.65
CA ASP A 135 -19.92 -22.41 -10.05
C ASP A 135 -20.89 -22.16 -8.87
N GLN A 136 -22.18 -22.05 -9.18
CA GLN A 136 -23.24 -21.80 -8.20
C GLN A 136 -23.31 -22.90 -7.12
N ASP A 137 -23.02 -24.14 -7.49
CA ASP A 137 -23.14 -25.33 -6.65
C ASP A 137 -21.90 -25.59 -5.77
N GLU A 138 -20.80 -24.87 -6.01
CA GLU A 138 -19.58 -25.01 -5.21
C GLU A 138 -19.87 -24.56 -3.77
N GLU A 139 -19.48 -25.29 -2.73
CA GLU A 139 -19.81 -24.86 -1.35
C GLU A 139 -18.75 -23.94 -0.74
N GLN A 140 -17.52 -23.99 -1.26
CA GLN A 140 -16.36 -23.33 -0.67
C GLN A 140 -15.57 -22.55 -1.72
N LEU A 141 -14.90 -21.49 -1.29
CA LEU A 141 -13.95 -20.77 -2.12
C LEU A 141 -12.55 -21.39 -1.98
N PRO A 142 -11.70 -21.33 -3.02
CA PRO A 142 -10.33 -21.82 -2.93
C PRO A 142 -9.55 -21.17 -1.79
N ASN A 143 -8.81 -21.98 -1.02
CA ASN A 143 -8.00 -21.50 0.12
C ASN A 143 -6.95 -20.46 -0.29
N ASN A 144 -6.58 -20.43 -1.56
CA ASN A 144 -5.59 -19.51 -2.14
C ASN A 144 -6.23 -18.36 -2.93
N ALA A 145 -7.52 -18.09 -2.72
CA ALA A 145 -8.18 -16.90 -3.23
C ALA A 145 -7.56 -15.62 -2.63
N LEU A 146 -7.38 -14.60 -3.45
CA LEU A 146 -6.76 -13.35 -3.05
C LEU A 146 -7.71 -12.51 -2.19
N ALA A 147 -7.52 -12.53 -0.88
CA ALA A 147 -8.24 -11.67 0.06
C ALA A 147 -7.63 -10.27 0.08
N VAL A 148 -8.44 -9.25 -0.20
CA VAL A 148 -8.02 -7.83 -0.18
C VAL A 148 -8.10 -7.26 1.24
N SER A 149 -9.11 -7.68 1.99
CA SER A 149 -9.41 -7.20 3.34
C SER A 149 -10.40 -8.13 4.04
N ARG A 150 -10.85 -7.75 5.23
CA ARG A 150 -11.91 -8.41 5.98
C ARG A 150 -12.96 -7.38 6.44
N SER A 151 -14.20 -7.83 6.56
CA SER A 151 -15.29 -7.09 7.21
C SER A 151 -15.00 -6.92 8.71
N LYS A 152 -15.87 -6.17 9.40
CA LYS A 152 -15.77 -5.96 10.86
C LYS A 152 -15.93 -7.27 11.63
N GLU A 153 -16.70 -8.21 11.08
CA GLU A 153 -16.97 -9.54 11.61
C GLU A 153 -15.88 -10.56 11.22
N GLY A 154 -14.86 -10.12 10.44
CA GLY A 154 -13.71 -10.95 10.05
C GLY A 154 -13.88 -11.71 8.74
N GLU A 155 -15.00 -11.54 8.03
CA GLU A 155 -15.26 -12.20 6.76
C GLU A 155 -14.47 -11.57 5.61
N PRO A 156 -13.77 -12.35 4.79
CA PRO A 156 -12.89 -11.81 3.76
C PRO A 156 -13.65 -11.21 2.57
N TYR A 157 -13.10 -10.14 1.99
CA TYR A 157 -13.46 -9.66 0.66
C TYR A 157 -12.41 -10.13 -0.35
N PHE A 158 -12.84 -10.89 -1.36
CA PHE A 158 -11.97 -11.37 -2.43
C PHE A 158 -12.16 -10.61 -3.73
N VAL A 159 -11.18 -10.75 -4.63
CA VAL A 159 -11.27 -10.26 -6.00
C VAL A 159 -11.88 -11.34 -6.90
N ALA A 160 -12.90 -10.96 -7.66
CA ALA A 160 -13.42 -11.78 -8.75
C ALA A 160 -13.60 -10.95 -10.03
N ARG A 161 -13.82 -11.65 -11.14
CA ARG A 161 -14.33 -11.05 -12.37
C ARG A 161 -15.52 -11.83 -12.92
N VAL A 162 -16.36 -11.12 -13.66
CA VAL A 162 -17.54 -11.67 -14.34
C VAL A 162 -17.59 -11.11 -15.76
N PHE A 163 -17.98 -11.95 -16.71
CA PHE A 163 -18.36 -11.51 -18.05
C PHE A 163 -19.86 -11.26 -18.10
N PHE A 164 -20.26 -10.00 -18.23
CA PHE A 164 -21.65 -9.58 -18.26
C PHE A 164 -21.87 -8.61 -19.42
N GLN A 165 -22.89 -8.87 -20.24
CA GLN A 165 -23.17 -8.10 -21.46
C GLN A 165 -21.93 -7.88 -22.34
N GLU A 166 -21.23 -8.97 -22.65
CA GLU A 166 -20.02 -8.99 -23.50
C GLU A 166 -18.82 -8.18 -22.97
N ARG A 167 -18.88 -7.73 -21.72
CA ARG A 167 -17.83 -6.96 -21.05
C ARG A 167 -17.34 -7.68 -19.80
N CYS A 168 -16.08 -7.48 -19.46
CA CYS A 168 -15.50 -7.98 -18.22
C CYS A 168 -15.67 -6.92 -17.12
N TYR A 169 -16.04 -7.36 -15.92
CA TYR A 169 -16.12 -6.53 -14.73
C TYR A 169 -15.32 -7.17 -13.61
N VAL A 170 -14.50 -6.37 -12.92
CA VAL A 170 -13.87 -6.79 -11.66
C VAL A 170 -14.79 -6.39 -10.51
N GLY A 171 -15.11 -7.36 -9.66
CA GLY A 171 -16.03 -7.24 -8.53
C GLY A 171 -15.40 -7.61 -7.20
N LYS A 172 -16.20 -7.47 -6.15
CA LYS A 172 -15.90 -7.99 -4.81
C LYS A 172 -16.64 -9.31 -4.61
N VAL A 173 -16.02 -10.28 -3.96
CA VAL A 173 -16.72 -11.45 -3.43
C VAL A 173 -16.89 -11.30 -1.93
N PHE A 174 -18.11 -11.52 -1.46
CA PHE A 174 -18.46 -11.58 -0.05
C PHE A 174 -19.45 -12.71 0.16
N GLN A 175 -19.22 -13.58 1.14
CA GLN A 175 -20.08 -14.74 1.41
C GLN A 175 -20.46 -15.54 0.14
N ARG A 176 -19.46 -15.87 -0.70
CA ARG A 176 -19.63 -16.60 -1.98
C ARG A 176 -20.44 -15.91 -3.08
N VAL A 177 -20.86 -14.66 -2.90
CA VAL A 177 -21.53 -13.90 -3.95
C VAL A 177 -20.57 -12.88 -4.54
N CYS A 178 -20.48 -12.82 -5.86
CA CYS A 178 -19.76 -11.76 -6.56
C CYS A 178 -20.69 -10.57 -6.81
N TYR A 179 -20.21 -9.38 -6.46
CA TYR A 179 -20.91 -8.12 -6.64
C TYR A 179 -20.13 -7.24 -7.61
N ILE A 180 -20.79 -6.78 -8.67
CA ILE A 180 -20.21 -5.87 -9.65
C ILE A 180 -20.94 -4.52 -9.65
N PRO A 181 -20.21 -3.40 -9.86
CA PRO A 181 -20.84 -2.11 -10.09
C PRO A 181 -21.37 -2.01 -11.53
N PHE A 182 -22.67 -1.75 -11.70
CA PHE A 182 -23.28 -1.60 -13.02
C PHE A 182 -24.44 -0.60 -13.01
N HIS A 183 -24.39 0.39 -13.91
CA HIS A 183 -25.43 1.44 -14.07
C HIS A 183 -25.95 2.09 -12.76
N GLY A 184 -25.07 2.29 -11.77
CA GLY A 184 -25.43 2.93 -10.51
C GLY A 184 -25.85 1.95 -9.41
N GLU A 185 -26.06 0.68 -9.75
CA GLU A 185 -26.51 -0.37 -8.85
C GLU A 185 -25.44 -1.46 -8.67
N GLU A 186 -25.66 -2.29 -7.67
CA GLU A 186 -24.87 -3.48 -7.39
C GLU A 186 -25.58 -4.72 -7.95
N ILE A 187 -24.95 -5.41 -8.91
CA ILE A 187 -25.48 -6.66 -9.49
C ILE A 187 -24.74 -7.85 -8.89
N LEU A 188 -25.51 -8.89 -8.55
CA LEU A 188 -25.05 -10.10 -7.88
C LEU A 188 -24.90 -11.25 -8.88
N PHE A 189 -23.85 -12.04 -8.71
CA PHE A 189 -23.56 -13.25 -9.49
C PHE A 189 -23.18 -14.40 -8.55
N SER A 190 -23.80 -15.57 -8.75
CA SER A 190 -23.45 -16.84 -8.11
C SER A 190 -22.32 -17.58 -8.83
N GLU A 191 -22.09 -17.25 -10.10
CA GLU A 191 -21.03 -17.80 -10.95
C GLU A 191 -20.06 -16.70 -11.34
N PHE A 192 -18.76 -16.92 -11.11
CA PHE A 192 -17.72 -15.94 -11.35
C PHE A 192 -16.35 -16.59 -11.41
N GLU A 193 -15.37 -15.87 -11.93
CA GLU A 193 -13.97 -16.28 -11.80
C GLU A 193 -13.31 -15.56 -10.62
N ILE A 194 -12.84 -16.31 -9.63
CA ILE A 194 -12.10 -15.77 -8.50
C ILE A 194 -10.61 -15.69 -8.81
N LEU A 195 -9.94 -14.62 -8.37
CA LEU A 195 -8.50 -14.48 -8.52
C LEU A 195 -7.79 -15.29 -7.43
N THR A 196 -6.98 -16.27 -7.83
CA THR A 196 -6.15 -17.07 -6.94
C THR A 196 -4.67 -16.81 -7.18
N THR A 197 -3.86 -16.98 -6.14
CA THR A 197 -2.40 -16.84 -6.19
C THR A 197 -1.75 -18.14 -5.71
N SER A 198 -0.71 -18.61 -6.37
CA SER A 198 0.11 -19.71 -5.83
C SER A 198 1.07 -19.17 -4.77
N PHE A 199 1.20 -19.90 -3.66
CA PHE A 199 2.14 -19.61 -2.58
C PHE A 199 3.47 -20.34 -2.80
#